data_AF-A0A100W096-F1
#
_entry.id   AF-A0A100W096-F1
#
_cell.length_a   1.000
_cell.length_b   1.000
_cell.length_c   1.000
_cell.angle_alpha   90.00
_cell.angle_beta   90.00
_cell.angle_gamma   90.00
#
_symmetry.space_group_name_H-M   'P 1'
#
loop_
_entity.id
_entity.type
_entity.pdbx_description
1 polymer ?
#
loop_
_entity_poly.entity_id
_entity_poly.type
_entity_poly.pdbx_seq_one_letter_code
_entity_poly.pdbx_strand_id
1 'polypeptide(L)' 'MPTLEEAAALARDDHGLAVVSTLRADATIQSTLVNAGVLAHPATSAPVLGFVTYGRVKLANLRARPQLSVTFRNGWQ' A
#
# COMPACT_ATOMS: atom_id res chain seq x y z
N MET A 1 -16.47 -3.02 9.31
CA MET A 1 -15.28 -2.58 8.57
C MET A 1 -14.55 -3.82 8.11
N PRO A 2 -14.09 -3.89 6.84
CA PRO A 2 -13.38 -5.06 6.35
C PRO A 2 -12.05 -5.25 7.10
N THR A 3 -11.61 -6.49 7.23
CA THR A 3 -10.27 -6.83 7.72
C THR A 3 -9.20 -6.55 6.66
N LEU A 4 -7.92 -6.57 7.06
CA LEU A 4 -6.81 -6.42 6.12
C LEU A 4 -6.82 -7.56 5.08
N GLU A 5 -7.07 -8.79 5.54
CA GLU A 5 -7.14 -9.98 4.68
C GLU A 5 -8.30 -9.88 3.68
N GLU A 6 -9.47 -9.41 4.11
CA GLU A 6 -10.64 -9.19 3.23
C GLU A 6 -10.33 -8.14 2.16
N ALA A 7 -9.66 -7.04 2.52
CA ALA A 7 -9.25 -6.01 1.56
C ALA A 7 -8.19 -6.53 0.58
N ALA A 8 -7.15 -7.22 1.08
CA ALA A 8 -6.09 -7.78 0.26
C ALA A 8 -6.58 -8.92 -0.64
N ALA A 9 -7.65 -9.62 -0.27
CA ALA A 9 -8.24 -10.67 -1.09
C ALA A 9 -8.74 -10.16 -2.45
N LEU A 10 -9.13 -8.88 -2.55
CA LEU A 10 -9.51 -8.22 -3.81
C LEU A 10 -8.33 -8.12 -4.80
N ALA A 11 -7.11 -8.04 -4.29
CA ALA A 11 -5.91 -7.93 -5.12
C ALA A 11 -5.48 -9.25 -5.76
N ARG A 12 -6.00 -10.40 -5.30
CA ARG A 12 -5.54 -11.72 -5.73
C ARG A 12 -5.71 -11.94 -7.23
N ASP A 13 -6.83 -11.48 -7.76
CA ASP A 13 -7.16 -11.60 -9.19
C ASP A 13 -6.35 -10.61 -10.05
N ASP A 14 -5.91 -9.49 -9.47
CA ASP A 14 -5.02 -8.49 -10.09
C ASP A 14 -3.55 -8.70 -9.67
N HIS A 15 -3.13 -9.95 -9.43
CA HIS A 15 -1.74 -10.35 -9.13
C HIS A 15 -1.07 -9.61 -7.94
N GLY A 16 -1.84 -9.21 -6.93
CA GLY A 16 -1.36 -8.48 -5.78
C GLY A 16 -1.08 -7.00 -6.08
N LEU A 17 -1.64 -6.45 -7.15
CA LEU A 17 -1.49 -5.04 -7.48
C LEU A 17 -2.40 -4.17 -6.60
N ALA A 18 -1.85 -3.03 -6.17
CA ALA A 18 -2.59 -2.01 -5.42
C ALA A 18 -2.11 -0.61 -5.77
N VAL A 19 -2.98 0.38 -5.64
CA VAL A 19 -2.61 1.79 -5.76
C VAL A 19 -2.21 2.31 -4.37
N VAL A 20 -0.98 2.80 -4.24
CA VAL A 20 -0.49 3.47 -3.03
C VAL A 20 -0.42 4.96 -3.27
N SER A 21 -1.04 5.74 -2.39
CA SER A 21 -1.07 7.19 -2.42
C SER A 21 -0.33 7.79 -1.22
N THR A 22 0.68 8.62 -1.49
CA THR A 22 1.50 9.29 -0.46
C THR A 22 1.44 10.81 -0.57
N LEU A 23 1.66 11.51 0.54
CA LEU A 23 1.69 12.97 0.58
C LEU A 23 3.08 13.51 0.20
N ARG A 24 3.14 14.38 -0.81
CA ARG A 24 4.35 15.08 -1.22
C ARG A 24 4.63 16.29 -0.32
N ALA A 25 5.83 16.86 -0.45
CA ALA A 25 6.24 18.04 0.31
C ALA A 25 5.43 19.30 -0.03
N ASP A 26 4.92 19.42 -1.25
CA ASP A 26 4.06 20.50 -1.74
C ASP A 26 2.57 20.27 -1.45
N ALA A 27 2.26 19.34 -0.54
CA ALA A 27 0.91 18.91 -0.17
C ALA A 27 0.06 18.29 -1.30
N THR A 28 0.65 17.96 -2.46
CA THR A 28 -0.02 17.17 -3.49
C THR A 28 0.06 15.67 -3.20
N ILE A 29 -0.79 14.86 -3.86
CA ILE A 29 -0.83 13.40 -3.68
C ILE A 29 -0.12 12.66 -4.82
N GLN A 30 0.79 11.75 -4.47
CA GLN A 30 1.42 10.83 -5.40
C GLN A 30 0.75 9.46 -5.34
N SER A 31 0.06 9.07 -6.40
CA SER A 31 -0.55 7.73 -6.55
C SER A 31 0.23 6.89 -7.56
N THR A 32 0.51 5.64 -7.20
CA THR A 32 1.28 4.71 -8.04
C THR A 32 0.79 3.28 -7.86
N LEU A 33 0.76 2.50 -8.94
CA LEU A 33 0.51 1.06 -8.89
C LEU A 33 1.77 0.34 -8.40
N VAL A 34 1.62 -0.56 -7.42
CA VAL A 34 2.71 -1.34 -6.82
C VAL A 34 2.27 -2.78 -6.54
N ASN A 35 3.23 -3.70 -6.44
CA ASN A 35 2.97 -4.99 -5.82
C ASN A 35 2.81 -4.80 -4.31
N ALA A 36 1.74 -5.37 -3.76
CA ALA A 36 1.41 -5.34 -2.34
C ALA A 36 0.96 -6.72 -1.87
N GLY A 37 1.11 -6.99 -0.58
CA GLY A 37 0.70 -8.24 0.03
C GLY A 37 0.70 -8.16 1.55
N VAL A 38 -0.07 -9.04 2.17
CA VAL A 38 -0.04 -9.22 3.62
C VAL A 38 1.20 -10.04 3.98
N LEU A 39 2.00 -9.54 4.91
CA LEU A 39 3.16 -10.24 5.45
C LEU A 39 3.22 -10.13 6.98
N ALA A 40 4.02 -10.98 7.61
CA ALA A 40 4.29 -10.89 9.04
C ALA A 40 5.22 -9.71 9.32
N HIS A 41 4.80 -8.80 10.20
CA HIS A 41 5.61 -7.66 10.61
C HIS A 41 6.95 -8.13 11.20
N PRO A 42 8.10 -7.59 10.76
CA PRO A 42 9.41 -8.18 11.08
C PRO A 42 9.77 -8.19 12.57
N ALA A 43 9.16 -7.32 13.38
CA ALA A 43 9.43 -7.26 14.82
C ALA A 43 8.35 -7.91 15.70
N THR A 44 7.12 -8.08 15.18
CA THR A 44 5.96 -8.47 16.00
C THR A 44 5.18 -9.66 15.44
N SER A 45 5.50 -10.09 14.23
CA SER A 45 4.79 -11.12 13.47
C SER A 45 3.31 -10.81 13.18
N ALA A 46 2.80 -9.65 13.58
CA ALA A 46 1.43 -9.22 13.29
C ALA A 46 1.23 -9.09 11.77
N PRO A 47 0.05 -9.45 11.22
CA PRO A 47 -0.23 -9.26 9.81
C PRO A 47 -0.23 -7.76 9.47
N VAL A 48 0.59 -7.38 8.49
CA VAL A 48 0.69 -6.00 8.00
C VAL A 48 0.70 -6.01 6.47
N LEU A 49 0.25 -4.89 5.90
CA LEU A 49 0.38 -4.68 4.47
C LEU A 49 1.80 -4.21 4.15
N GLY A 50 2.51 -4.95 3.33
CA GLY A 50 3.71 -4.46 2.67
C GLY A 50 3.48 -4.21 1.20
N PHE A 51 4.31 -3.34 0.65
CA PHE A 51 4.37 -3.11 -0.77
C PHE A 51 5.79 -2.80 -1.20
N VAL A 52 6.09 -3.08 -2.46
CA VAL A 52 7.38 -2.74 -3.04
C VAL A 52 7.38 -1.26 -3.43
N THR A 53 8.43 -0.55 -3.07
CA THR A 53 8.68 0.78 -3.60
C THR A 53 10.05 0.81 -4.23
N TYR A 54 10.11 1.31 -5.46
CA TYR A 54 11.36 1.64 -6.11
C TYR A 54 11.74 3.10 -5.82
N GLY A 55 13.03 3.34 -5.60
CA GLY A 55 13.61 4.69 -5.57
C GLY A 55 13.48 5.44 -4.23
N ARG A 56 14.20 6.56 -4.15
CA ARG A 56 14.39 7.34 -2.91
C ARG A 56 13.22 8.28 -2.59
N VAL A 57 12.43 8.69 -3.58
CA VAL A 57 11.40 9.74 -3.44
C VAL A 57 10.24 9.28 -2.55
N LYS A 58 9.61 8.13 -2.85
CA LYS A 58 8.48 7.63 -2.04
C LYS A 58 8.92 7.31 -0.62
N LEU A 59 10.11 6.74 -0.45
CA LEU A 59 10.68 6.46 0.86
C LEU A 59 10.95 7.74 1.66
N ALA A 60 11.45 8.80 1.03
CA ALA A 60 11.64 10.09 1.68
C ALA A 60 10.30 10.71 2.12
N ASN A 61 9.28 10.67 1.26
CA ASN A 61 7.94 11.12 1.60
C ASN A 61 7.39 10.35 2.81
N LEU A 62 7.45 9.02 2.79
CA LEU A 62 6.94 8.17 3.87
C LEU A 62 7.69 8.33 5.20
N ARG A 63 9.00 8.59 5.16
CA ARG A 63 9.78 8.87 6.37
C ARG A 63 9.39 10.18 7.04
N ALA A 64 9.11 11.21 6.24
CA ALA A 64 8.70 12.52 6.76
C ALA A 64 7.19 12.57 7.07
N ARG A 65 6.36 11.84 6.32
CA ARG A 65 4.90 11.89 6.30
C ARG A 65 4.37 10.46 6.10
N PRO A 66 4.29 9.66 7.18
CA PRO A 66 4.01 8.22 7.07
C PRO A 66 2.56 7.87 6.73
N GLN A 67 1.64 8.84 6.81
CA GLN A 67 0.25 8.63 6.44
C GLN A 67 0.13 8.38 4.94
N LEU A 68 -0.55 7.30 4.59
CA LEU A 68 -0.80 6.88 3.22
C LEU A 68 -2.17 6.23 3.11
N SER A 69 -2.67 6.08 1.89
CA SER A 69 -3.79 5.19 1.58
C SER A 69 -3.35 4.11 0.60
N VAL A 70 -3.98 2.95 0.72
CA VAL A 70 -3.88 1.86 -0.25
C VAL A 70 -5.27 1.53 -0.76
N THR A 71 -5.40 1.45 -2.08
CA THR A 71 -6.64 1.09 -2.74
C THR A 71 -6.44 -0.22 -3.49
N PHE A 72 -7.25 -1.21 -3.13
CA PHE A 72 -7.42 -2.45 -3.90
C PHE A 72 -8.63 -2.28 -4.81
N ARG A 73 -8.59 -2.91 -5.98
CA ARG A 73 -9.69 -2.90 -6.95
C ARG A 73 -9.81 -4.29 -7.56
N ASN A 74 -11.04 -4.73 -7.83
CA ASN A 74 -11.29 -5.89 -8.68
C ASN A 74 -12.49 -5.59 -9.59
N GLY A 75 -12.23 -4.89 -10.71
CA GLY A 75 -13.30 -4.47 -11.61
C GLY A 75 -14.32 -3.55 -10.91
N TRP A 76 -15.59 -3.96 -10.89
CA TRP A 76 -16.71 -3.25 -10.25
C TRP A 76 -16.94 -3.64 -8.79
N GLN A 77 -16.25 -4.70 -8.31
CA GLN A 77 -16.36 -5.22 -6.95
C GLN A 77 -15.50 -4.42 -5.97
#